data_AF-A0A3C1C5M9-F1
#
_entry.id   AF-A0A3C1C5M9-F1
#
_cell.length_a   1.000
_cell.length_b   1.000
_cell.length_c   1.000
_cell.angle_alpha   90.00
_cell.angle_beta   90.00
_cell.angle_gamma   90.00
#
_symmetry.space_group_name_H-M   'P 1'
#
loop_
_entity.id
_entity.type
_entity.pdbx_description
1 polymer ?
#
loop_
_entity_poly.entity_id
_entity_poly.type
_entity_poly.pdbx_seq_one_letter_code
_entity_poly.pdbx_strand_id
1 'polypeptide(L)' 'RTTFIAMDGIPIDLISMGANGINLSLIVQEADAEKAIRGLHTAFFEGGSR' A
#
# COMPACT_ATOMS: atom_id res chain seq x y z
N ARG A 1 3.75 -8.53 2.40
CA ARG A 1 5.14 -8.08 2.13
C ARG A 1 5.19 -7.01 1.04
N THR A 2 4.66 -7.26 -0.16
CA THR A 2 4.62 -6.29 -1.28
C THR A 2 4.01 -4.95 -0.89
N THR A 3 2.88 -4.95 -0.18
CA THR A 3 2.25 -3.72 0.32
C THR A 3 3.19 -2.88 1.18
N PHE A 4 3.89 -3.46 2.14
CA PHE A 4 4.78 -2.70 3.03
C PHE A 4 6.02 -2.15 2.30
N ILE A 5 6.51 -2.85 1.28
CA ILE A 5 7.59 -2.34 0.42
C ILE A 5 7.09 -1.16 -0.44
N ALA A 6 5.88 -1.28 -0.99
CA ALA A 6 5.27 -0.22 -1.79
C ALA A 6 4.93 1.04 -0.96
N MET A 7 4.79 0.90 0.35
CA MET A 7 4.52 1.98 1.30
C MET A 7 5.78 2.54 1.97
N ASP A 8 6.98 2.12 1.56
CA ASP A 8 8.21 2.60 2.17
C ASP A 8 8.35 4.13 2.04
N GLY A 9 8.68 4.78 3.15
CA GLY A 9 8.75 6.25 3.24
C GLY A 9 7.40 6.97 3.11
N ILE A 10 6.28 6.29 3.40
CA ILE A 10 4.95 6.90 3.58
C ILE A 10 4.49 6.68 5.03
N PRO A 11 4.23 7.75 5.80
CA PRO A 11 3.68 7.62 7.15
C PRO A 11 2.30 6.97 7.10
N ILE A 12 2.10 5.94 7.92
CA ILE A 12 0.81 5.23 8.05
C ILE A 12 0.28 5.49 9.46
N ASP A 13 -0.90 6.07 9.54
CA ASP A 13 -1.57 6.37 10.81
C ASP A 13 -2.25 5.13 11.38
N LEU A 14 -2.75 4.24 10.52
CA LEU A 14 -3.44 3.02 10.94
C LEU A 14 -3.30 1.91 9.91
N ILE A 15 -3.17 0.69 10.43
CA ILE A 15 -3.21 -0.57 9.66
C ILE A 15 -4.31 -1.45 10.24
N SER A 16 -5.26 -1.88 9.40
CA SER A 16 -6.30 -2.84 9.77
C SER A 16 -6.28 -4.03 8.80
N MET A 17 -6.09 -5.24 9.33
CA MET A 17 -6.02 -6.47 8.55
C MET A 17 -7.03 -7.48 9.08
N GLY A 18 -7.86 -8.03 8.19
CA GLY A 18 -8.79 -9.10 8.55
C GLY A 18 -8.07 -10.44 8.78
N ALA A 19 -8.69 -11.33 9.55
CA ALA A 19 -8.11 -12.62 9.94
C ALA A 19 -7.70 -13.51 8.75
N ASN A 20 -8.40 -13.38 7.62
CA ASN A 20 -8.15 -14.19 6.43
C ASN A 20 -7.00 -13.65 5.57
N GLY A 21 -6.40 -12.51 5.92
CA GLY A 21 -5.26 -11.91 5.19
C GLY A 21 -5.56 -11.44 3.76
N ILE A 22 -6.83 -11.48 3.34
CA ILE A 22 -7.27 -11.08 1.99
C ILE A 22 -7.36 -9.55 1.86
N ASN A 23 -7.83 -8.87 2.92
CA ASN A 23 -7.98 -7.42 2.92
C ASN A 23 -7.03 -6.75 3.91
N LEU A 24 -6.41 -5.66 3.46
CA LEU A 24 -5.53 -4.80 4.22
C LEU A 24 -5.95 -3.35 3.97
N SER A 25 -6.48 -2.70 5.00
CA SER A 25 -6.86 -1.28 4.98
C SER A 25 -5.78 -0.44 5.67
N LEU A 26 -5.44 0.69 5.05
CA LEU A 26 -4.42 1.62 5.51
C LEU A 26 -5.03 3.02 5.61
N ILE A 27 -4.67 3.78 6.64
CA ILE A 27 -4.96 5.21 6.73
C ILE A 27 -3.65 5.97 6.59
N VAL A 28 -3.64 6.94 5.69
CA VAL A 28 -2.52 7.86 5.44
C VAL A 28 -3.08 9.28 5.38
N GLN A 29 -2.20 10.26 5.53
CA GLN A 29 -2.55 11.66 5.30
C GLN A 29 -2.93 11.89 3.84
N GLU A 30 -3.85 12.82 3.58
CA GLU A 30 -4.32 13.12 2.22
C GLU A 30 -3.17 13.52 1.29
N ALA A 31 -2.18 14.25 1.81
CA ALA A 31 -0.98 14.65 1.08
C ALA A 31 -0.15 13.46 0.55
N ASP A 32 -0.25 12.30 1.20
CA ASP A 32 0.47 11.08 0.82
C ASP A 32 -0.39 10.10 0.01
N ALA A 33 -1.69 10.34 -0.10
CA ALA A 33 -2.64 9.40 -0.69
C ALA A 33 -2.32 9.05 -2.15
N GLU A 34 -1.96 10.06 -2.97
CA GLU A 34 -1.63 9.82 -4.37
C GLU A 34 -0.33 9.01 -4.52
N LYS A 35 0.69 9.34 -3.73
CA LYS A 35 1.97 8.60 -3.70
C LYS A 35 1.73 7.15 -3.29
N ALA A 36 0.89 6.93 -2.28
CA ALA A 36 0.54 5.60 -1.79
C ALA A 36 -0.16 4.78 -2.88
N ILE A 37 -1.19 5.34 -3.53
CA ILE A 37 -1.93 4.65 -4.60
C ILE A 37 -1.00 4.29 -5.76
N ARG A 38 -0.15 5.22 -6.21
CA ARG A 38 0.79 4.97 -7.32
C ARG A 38 1.81 3.88 -6.96
N GLY A 39 2.36 3.92 -5.75
CA GLY A 39 3.30 2.91 -5.26
C GLY A 39 2.66 1.51 -5.22
N LEU A 40 1.44 1.40 -4.70
CA LEU A 40 0.68 0.16 -4.68
C LEU A 40 0.36 -0.32 -6.10
N HIS A 41 -0.13 0.56 -6.97
CA HIS A 41 -0.47 0.18 -8.35
C HIS A 41 0.76 -0.35 -9.10
N THR A 42 1.90 0.35 -8.98
CA THR A 42 3.16 -0.06 -9.60
C THR A 42 3.60 -1.44 -9.10
N ALA A 43 3.58 -1.64 -7.78
CA ALA A 43 4.07 -2.87 -7.16
C ALA A 43 3.19 -4.10 -7.46
N PHE A 44 1.88 -3.92 -7.67
CA PHE A 44 0.95 -5.03 -7.91
C PHE A 44 0.63 -5.28 -9.39
N PHE A 45 0.66 -4.26 -10.24
CA PHE A 45 0.15 -4.36 -11.61
C PHE A 45 1.19 -4.02 -12.69
N GLU A 46 2.09 -3.07 -12.44
CA GLU A 46 3.07 -2.63 -13.46
C GLU A 46 4.41 -3.38 -13.37
N GLY A 47 4.78 -3.87 -12.18
CA GLY A 47 5.98 -4.70 -11.96
C GLY A 47 5.85 -6.15 -12.49
N GLY A 48 4.70 -6.51 -13.06
CA GLY A 48 4.35 -7.85 -13.56
C GLY A 48 4.62 -8.09 -15.04
N SER A 49 5.58 -7.37 -15.65
CA SER A 49 6.17 -7.77 -16.94
C SER A 49 7.56 -8.33 -16.70
N ARG A 50 7.61 -9.58 -16.23
CA ARG A 50 8.70 -10.56 -16.40
C ARG A 50 8.23 -11.94 -15.98
#